data_AF-A0A6M7XYJ0-F1
#
_entry.id   AF-A0A6M7XYJ0-F1
#
_cell.length_a   1.000
_cell.length_b   1.000
_cell.length_c   1.000
_cell.angle_alpha   90.00
_cell.angle_beta   90.00
_cell.angle_gamma   90.00
#
_symmetry.space_group_name_H-M   'P 1'
#
loop_
_entity.id
_entity.type
_entity.pdbx_description
1 polymer ?
#
loop_
_entity_poly.entity_id
_entity_poly.type
_entity_poly.pdbx_seq_one_letter_code
_entity_poly.pdbx_strand_id
1 'polypeptide(L)'
;MPALSKLDAARRQLLAAIHIHWYLDEPLAVYTLAANSWEVADALINHQGGKLRMIDQFVAAHGRPAKDFRDQLNGPRNFLKHADRDPDALLASISEEDCDSTVGVACLDYMVASGRSPYILGLFMTWYAAIYPAKTGDFLRHEAETVFPGLAAMSRKDQYAAARARPQNGASRR
;
A
#
# COMPACT_ATOMS: atom_id res chain seq x y z
N MET A 1 -23.30 -7.66 17.18
CA MET A 1 -22.40 -7.65 16.01
C MET A 1 -21.05 -8.22 16.43
N PRO A 2 -20.35 -9.02 15.62
CA PRO A 2 -19.04 -9.53 15.99
C PRO A 2 -18.04 -8.37 16.14
N ALA A 3 -17.14 -8.46 17.13
CA ALA A 3 -16.12 -7.45 17.39
C ALA A 3 -15.13 -7.33 16.22
N LEU A 4 -14.67 -6.11 15.93
CA LEU A 4 -13.71 -5.81 14.87
C LEU A 4 -12.30 -5.69 15.47
N SER A 5 -11.38 -6.57 15.06
CA SER A 5 -9.98 -6.45 15.47
C SER A 5 -9.27 -5.30 14.73
N LYS A 6 -8.14 -4.81 15.29
CA LYS A 6 -7.29 -3.82 14.61
C LYS A 6 -6.81 -4.33 13.26
N LEU A 7 -6.42 -5.61 13.20
CA LEU A 7 -5.96 -6.24 11.97
C LEU A 7 -7.08 -6.37 10.93
N ASP A 8 -8.32 -6.68 11.35
CA ASP A 8 -9.48 -6.66 10.44
C ASP A 8 -9.77 -5.25 9.92
N ALA A 9 -9.64 -4.22 10.76
CA ALA A 9 -9.82 -2.84 10.34
C ALA A 9 -8.76 -2.43 9.30
N ALA A 10 -7.49 -2.77 9.52
CA ALA A 10 -6.41 -2.54 8.57
C ALA A 10 -6.68 -3.26 7.24
N ARG A 11 -7.02 -4.56 7.31
CA ARG A 11 -7.35 -5.37 6.13
C ARG A 11 -8.46 -4.73 5.30
N ARG A 12 -9.56 -4.33 5.92
CA ARG A 12 -10.71 -3.75 5.21
C ARG A 12 -10.35 -2.42 4.54
N GLN A 13 -9.57 -1.57 5.19
CA GLN A 13 -9.10 -0.32 4.60
C GLN A 13 -8.15 -0.57 3.43
N LEU A 14 -7.21 -1.51 3.56
CA LEU A 14 -6.28 -1.83 2.48
C LEU A 14 -6.97 -2.44 1.26
N LEU A 15 -7.93 -3.34 1.48
CA LEU A 15 -8.74 -3.90 0.40
C LEU A 15 -9.55 -2.82 -0.33
N ALA A 16 -10.13 -1.86 0.41
CA ALA A 16 -10.82 -0.72 -0.17
C ALA A 16 -9.86 0.19 -0.94
N ALA A 17 -8.66 0.47 -0.40
CA ALA A 17 -7.65 1.26 -1.08
C ALA A 17 -7.27 0.66 -2.44
N ILE A 18 -6.96 -0.65 -2.49
CA ILE A 18 -6.63 -1.37 -3.73
C ILE A 18 -7.81 -1.31 -4.72
N HIS A 19 -9.05 -1.49 -4.23
CA HIS A 19 -10.22 -1.42 -5.08
C HIS A 19 -10.40 -0.04 -5.71
N ILE A 20 -10.36 1.03 -4.90
CA ILE A 20 -10.48 2.41 -5.39
C ILE A 20 -9.36 2.71 -6.38
N HIS A 21 -8.13 2.27 -6.06
CA HIS A 21 -6.96 2.53 -6.87
C HIS A 21 -7.07 1.98 -8.30
N TRP A 22 -7.60 0.77 -8.48
CA TRP A 22 -7.75 0.19 -9.82
C TRP A 22 -9.06 0.53 -10.54
N TYR A 23 -10.07 1.05 -9.83
CA TYR A 23 -11.42 1.21 -10.40
C TYR A 23 -11.97 2.63 -10.42
N LEU A 24 -11.57 3.50 -9.48
CA LEU A 24 -12.24 4.79 -9.26
C LEU A 24 -11.33 6.01 -9.42
N ASP A 25 -10.01 5.82 -9.54
CA ASP A 25 -9.03 6.88 -9.76
C ASP A 25 -9.23 8.06 -8.78
N GLU A 26 -9.24 7.76 -7.48
CA GLU A 26 -9.42 8.74 -6.42
C GLU A 26 -8.21 8.70 -5.45
N PRO A 27 -7.12 9.43 -5.78
CA PRO A 27 -5.85 9.36 -5.06
C PRO A 27 -5.96 9.69 -3.57
N LEU A 28 -6.82 10.63 -3.19
CA LEU A 28 -6.95 11.06 -1.79
C LEU A 28 -7.54 9.95 -0.91
N ALA A 29 -8.55 9.25 -1.41
CA ALA A 29 -9.14 8.12 -0.69
C ALA A 29 -8.17 6.93 -0.62
N VAL A 30 -7.50 6.61 -1.73
CA VAL A 30 -6.50 5.52 -1.78
C VAL A 30 -5.39 5.75 -0.76
N TYR A 31 -4.77 6.93 -0.82
CA TYR A 31 -3.66 7.27 0.05
C TYR A 31 -4.06 7.20 1.53
N THR A 32 -5.20 7.82 1.87
CA THR A 32 -5.68 7.89 3.25
C THR A 32 -5.96 6.51 3.83
N LEU A 33 -6.65 5.65 3.08
CA LEU A 33 -7.00 4.29 3.53
C LEU A 33 -5.75 3.40 3.65
N ALA A 34 -4.82 3.50 2.70
CA ALA A 34 -3.58 2.75 2.74
C ALA A 34 -2.68 3.20 3.90
N ALA A 35 -2.51 4.50 4.10
CA ALA A 35 -1.71 5.05 5.20
C ALA A 35 -2.32 4.73 6.59
N ASN A 36 -3.66 4.75 6.72
CA ASN A 36 -4.34 4.26 7.92
C ASN A 36 -4.06 2.77 8.18
N SER A 37 -4.12 1.93 7.14
CA SER A 37 -3.82 0.50 7.25
C SER A 37 -2.36 0.26 7.65
N TRP A 38 -1.43 1.00 7.03
CA TRP A 38 -0.02 0.94 7.35
C TRP A 38 0.25 1.28 8.82
N GLU A 39 -0.29 2.39 9.34
CA GLU A 39 -0.06 2.80 10.74
C GLU A 39 -0.51 1.72 11.73
N VAL A 40 -1.66 1.08 11.47
CA VAL A 40 -2.14 -0.03 12.30
C VAL A 40 -1.19 -1.22 12.22
N ALA A 41 -0.73 -1.59 11.02
CA ALA A 41 0.20 -2.70 10.83
C ALA A 41 1.56 -2.42 11.50
N ASP A 42 2.15 -1.24 11.29
CA ASP A 42 3.42 -0.82 11.92
C ASP A 42 3.35 -0.88 13.44
N ALA A 43 2.25 -0.38 14.03
CA ALA A 43 2.04 -0.42 15.47
C ALA A 43 1.94 -1.87 16.01
N LEU A 44 1.27 -2.77 15.27
CA LEU A 44 1.15 -4.17 15.65
C LEU A 44 2.50 -4.90 15.54
N ILE A 45 3.28 -4.68 14.48
CA ILE A 45 4.62 -5.26 14.33
C ILE A 45 5.52 -4.80 15.48
N ASN A 46 5.51 -3.51 15.79
CA ASN A 46 6.30 -2.94 16.88
C ASN A 46 5.91 -3.55 18.24
N HIS A 47 4.61 -3.74 18.50
CA HIS A 47 4.13 -4.39 19.72
C HIS A 47 4.53 -5.88 19.80
N GLN A 48 4.63 -6.57 18.66
CA GLN A 48 5.07 -7.97 18.59
C GLN A 48 6.60 -8.13 18.71
N GLY A 49 7.36 -7.04 18.80
CA GLY A 49 8.83 -7.07 18.75
C GLY A 49 9.38 -7.48 17.38
N GLY A 50 8.57 -7.36 16.32
CA GLY A 50 8.94 -7.75 14.97
C GLY A 50 10.05 -6.87 14.39
N LYS A 51 11.00 -7.50 13.69
CA LYS A 51 12.21 -6.85 13.17
C LYS A 51 12.13 -6.37 11.71
N LEU A 52 11.08 -6.74 10.99
CA LEU A 52 10.92 -6.39 9.57
C LEU A 52 9.78 -5.38 9.41
N ARG A 53 10.09 -4.11 9.65
CA ARG A 53 9.16 -2.99 9.43
C ARG A 53 9.66 -2.16 8.25
N MET A 54 8.74 -1.72 7.39
CA MET A 54 9.11 -0.87 6.25
C MET A 54 9.76 0.44 6.67
N ILE A 55 9.40 0.98 7.83
CA ILE A 55 10.05 2.18 8.35
C ILE A 55 11.54 1.95 8.68
N ASP A 56 11.91 0.78 9.19
CA ASP A 56 13.30 0.45 9.50
C ASP A 56 14.09 0.21 8.20
N GLN A 57 13.47 -0.40 7.19
CA GLN A 57 14.05 -0.55 5.85
C GLN A 57 14.28 0.81 5.17
N PHE A 58 13.32 1.74 5.30
CA PHE A 58 13.47 3.10 4.78
C PHE A 58 14.66 3.83 5.41
N VAL A 59 14.78 3.76 6.74
CA VAL A 59 15.91 4.37 7.47
C VAL A 59 17.24 3.79 6.99
N ALA A 60 17.33 2.46 6.86
CA ALA A 60 18.53 1.79 6.40
C ALA A 60 18.90 2.14 4.95
N ALA A 61 17.91 2.23 4.05
CA ALA A 61 18.14 2.49 2.63
C ALA A 61 18.48 3.96 2.32
N HIS A 62 17.91 4.91 3.05
CA HIS A 62 18.02 6.34 2.75
C HIS A 62 18.86 7.15 3.74
N GLY A 63 19.23 6.56 4.89
CA GLY A 63 19.95 7.28 5.96
C GLY A 63 19.13 8.42 6.57
N ARG A 64 17.81 8.44 6.36
CA ARG A 64 16.90 9.47 6.85
C ARG A 64 16.23 9.05 8.15
N PRO A 65 15.85 10.00 9.04
CA PRO A 65 15.12 9.66 10.25
C PRO A 65 13.79 8.97 9.97
N ALA A 66 13.40 8.02 10.82
CA ALA A 66 12.08 7.38 10.77
C ALA A 66 10.92 8.39 10.83
N LYS A 67 11.15 9.56 11.45
CA LYS A 67 10.18 10.65 11.50
C LYS A 67 9.79 11.12 10.10
N ASP A 68 10.74 11.26 9.18
CA ASP A 68 10.49 11.74 7.82
C ASP A 68 9.50 10.83 7.08
N PHE A 69 9.66 9.51 7.24
CA PHE A 69 8.74 8.53 6.68
C PHE A 69 7.33 8.67 7.25
N ARG A 70 7.22 8.83 8.57
CA ARG A 70 5.94 9.05 9.25
C ARG A 70 5.29 10.35 8.82
N ASP A 71 6.06 11.43 8.71
CA ASP A 71 5.55 12.74 8.30
C ASP A 71 5.02 12.68 6.86
N GLN A 72 5.73 12.00 5.96
CA GLN A 72 5.28 11.79 4.58
C GLN A 72 3.93 11.07 4.54
N LEU A 73 3.80 9.94 5.24
CA LEU A 73 2.56 9.13 5.26
C LEU A 73 1.42 9.79 6.04
N ASN A 74 1.73 10.61 7.05
CA ASN A 74 0.72 11.27 7.88
C ASN A 74 0.29 12.64 7.34
N GLY A 75 1.05 13.26 6.45
CA GLY A 75 0.75 14.60 5.91
C GLY A 75 -0.68 14.71 5.36
N PRO A 76 -1.07 13.92 4.35
CA PRO A 76 -2.43 13.95 3.79
C PRO A 76 -3.52 13.64 4.82
N ARG A 77 -3.27 12.71 5.74
CA ARG A 77 -4.24 12.35 6.79
C ARG A 77 -4.46 13.48 7.79
N ASN A 78 -3.38 14.15 8.17
CA ASN A 78 -3.42 15.29 9.07
C ASN A 78 -4.13 16.47 8.43
N PHE A 79 -3.86 16.73 7.14
CA PHE A 79 -4.58 17.72 6.36
C PHE A 79 -6.10 17.49 6.40
N LEU A 80 -6.56 16.25 6.16
CA LEU A 80 -7.99 15.94 6.14
C LEU A 80 -8.70 16.06 7.50
N LYS A 81 -7.99 15.81 8.60
CA LYS A 81 -8.62 15.79 9.94
C LYS A 81 -8.49 17.10 10.70
N HIS A 82 -7.64 18.03 10.25
CA HIS A 82 -7.33 19.28 10.95
C HIS A 82 -7.96 20.54 10.34
N ALA A 83 -9.13 20.38 9.71
CA ALA A 83 -9.94 21.52 9.27
C ALA A 83 -10.34 22.45 10.43
N ASP A 84 -10.29 21.97 11.68
CA ASP A 84 -10.52 22.78 12.88
C ASP A 84 -9.39 23.80 13.16
N ARG A 85 -8.18 23.53 12.67
CA ARG A 85 -6.98 24.35 12.91
C ARG A 85 -6.59 25.19 11.70
N ASP A 86 -6.73 24.62 10.52
CA ASP A 86 -6.26 25.22 9.27
C ASP A 86 -7.28 24.96 8.13
N PRO A 87 -8.49 25.55 8.21
CA PRO A 87 -9.61 25.27 7.29
C PRO A 87 -9.34 25.65 5.83
N ASP A 88 -8.46 26.64 5.60
CA ASP A 88 -8.12 27.15 4.27
C ASP A 88 -6.79 26.59 3.75
N ALA A 89 -6.21 25.59 4.41
CA ALA A 89 -4.98 24.96 3.95
C ALA A 89 -5.20 24.31 2.57
N LEU A 90 -4.13 24.26 1.79
CA LEU A 90 -4.09 23.57 0.51
C LEU A 90 -3.06 22.44 0.58
N LEU A 91 -3.47 21.24 0.17
CA LEU A 91 -2.58 20.10 -0.01
C LEU A 91 -2.16 20.04 -1.48
N ALA A 92 -0.87 19.80 -1.73
CA ALA A 92 -0.41 19.46 -3.06
C ALA A 92 -1.14 18.20 -3.58
N SER A 93 -1.36 18.12 -4.90
CA SER A 93 -2.01 16.96 -5.50
C SER A 93 -1.25 15.68 -5.18
N ILE A 94 -1.94 14.68 -4.67
CA ILE A 94 -1.39 13.35 -4.43
C ILE A 94 -1.26 12.65 -5.79
N SER A 95 -0.06 12.23 -6.14
CA SER A 95 0.17 11.53 -7.40
C SER A 95 -0.25 10.07 -7.31
N GLU A 96 -0.43 9.43 -8.47
CA GLU A 96 -0.67 7.99 -8.51
C GLU A 96 0.56 7.22 -7.97
N GLU A 97 1.78 7.72 -8.17
CA GLU A 97 3.00 7.10 -7.62
C GLU A 97 3.04 7.16 -6.08
N ASP A 98 2.53 8.24 -5.49
CA ASP A 98 2.36 8.35 -4.04
C ASP A 98 1.39 7.29 -3.52
N CYS A 99 0.30 7.05 -4.27
CA CYS A 99 -0.66 5.99 -3.97
C CYS A 99 -0.03 4.61 -4.10
N ASP A 100 0.65 4.32 -5.20
CA ASP A 100 1.31 3.03 -5.46
C ASP A 100 2.28 2.67 -4.33
N SER A 101 3.15 3.63 -3.97
CA SER A 101 4.16 3.46 -2.93
C SER A 101 3.52 3.24 -1.57
N THR A 102 2.47 4.01 -1.24
CA THR A 102 1.78 3.93 0.06
C THR A 102 1.00 2.62 0.20
N VAL A 103 0.29 2.19 -0.84
CA VAL A 103 -0.40 0.89 -0.85
C VAL A 103 0.62 -0.25 -0.78
N GLY A 104 1.75 -0.15 -1.49
CA GLY A 104 2.82 -1.14 -1.46
C GLY A 104 3.42 -1.33 -0.05
N VAL A 105 3.75 -0.21 0.61
CA VAL A 105 4.23 -0.21 2.01
C VAL A 105 3.19 -0.83 2.95
N ALA A 106 1.92 -0.42 2.82
CA ALA A 106 0.83 -0.94 3.64
C ALA A 106 0.61 -2.45 3.44
N CYS A 107 0.74 -2.94 2.19
CA CYS A 107 0.72 -4.37 1.87
C CYS A 107 1.84 -5.10 2.61
N LEU A 108 3.09 -4.65 2.49
CA LEU A 108 4.25 -5.31 3.11
C LEU A 108 4.10 -5.41 4.64
N ASP A 109 3.85 -4.28 5.31
CA ASP A 109 3.69 -4.28 6.77
C ASP A 109 2.45 -5.08 7.20
N TYR A 110 1.33 -5.02 6.47
CA TYR A 110 0.17 -5.86 6.79
C TYR A 110 0.51 -7.36 6.72
N MET A 111 1.23 -7.78 5.68
CA MET A 111 1.63 -9.18 5.52
C MET A 111 2.54 -9.66 6.66
N VAL A 112 3.47 -8.82 7.11
CA VAL A 112 4.31 -9.11 8.28
C VAL A 112 3.45 -9.19 9.56
N ALA A 113 2.63 -8.17 9.83
CA ALA A 113 1.81 -8.09 11.04
C ALA A 113 0.80 -9.25 11.16
N SER A 114 0.22 -9.67 10.03
CA SER A 114 -0.82 -10.70 9.98
C SER A 114 -0.26 -12.13 9.91
N GLY A 115 0.98 -12.32 9.45
CA GLY A 115 1.56 -13.63 9.12
C GLY A 115 0.81 -14.41 8.03
N ARG A 116 -0.23 -13.82 7.43
CA ARG A 116 -1.09 -14.36 6.37
C ARG A 116 -1.58 -13.18 5.53
N SER A 117 -1.76 -13.38 4.22
CA SER A 117 -2.19 -12.32 3.33
C SER A 117 -3.34 -12.75 2.44
N PRO A 118 -4.36 -11.90 2.22
CA PRO A 118 -5.27 -12.09 1.11
C PRO A 118 -4.50 -12.07 -0.21
N TYR A 119 -4.88 -12.93 -1.15
CA TYR A 119 -4.21 -13.05 -2.47
C TYR A 119 -4.02 -11.69 -3.17
N ILE A 120 -5.02 -10.82 -3.07
CA ILE A 120 -5.04 -9.51 -3.70
C ILE A 120 -3.89 -8.57 -3.25
N LEU A 121 -3.39 -8.71 -2.02
CA LEU A 121 -2.19 -7.97 -1.57
C LEU A 121 -0.95 -8.45 -2.32
N GLY A 122 -0.80 -9.77 -2.47
CA GLY A 122 0.29 -10.35 -3.26
C GLY A 122 0.20 -9.93 -4.73
N LEU A 123 -1.00 -9.97 -5.32
CA LEU A 123 -1.24 -9.49 -6.68
C LEU A 123 -0.87 -8.01 -6.84
N PHE A 124 -1.23 -7.16 -5.87
CA PHE A 124 -0.82 -5.76 -5.87
C PHE A 124 0.70 -5.61 -5.82
N MET A 125 1.40 -6.37 -4.97
CA MET A 125 2.87 -6.31 -4.91
C MET A 125 3.53 -6.80 -6.20
N THR A 126 2.98 -7.83 -6.84
CA THR A 126 3.45 -8.28 -8.15
C THR A 126 3.21 -7.23 -9.25
N TRP A 127 2.05 -6.55 -9.22
CA TRP A 127 1.74 -5.44 -10.12
C TRP A 127 2.69 -4.25 -9.91
N TYR A 128 2.95 -3.88 -8.65
CA TYR A 128 3.89 -2.81 -8.28
C TYR A 128 5.31 -3.11 -8.76
N ALA A 129 5.80 -4.34 -8.56
CA ALA A 129 7.12 -4.77 -9.03
C ALA A 129 7.24 -4.75 -10.56
N ALA A 130 6.15 -5.04 -11.28
CA ALA A 130 6.11 -4.98 -12.74
C ALA A 130 6.16 -3.54 -13.30
N ILE A 131 5.69 -2.53 -12.54
CA ILE A 131 5.74 -1.11 -12.94
C ILE A 131 7.05 -0.46 -12.50
N TYR A 132 7.57 -0.85 -11.33
CA TYR A 132 8.74 -0.23 -10.72
C TYR A 132 9.91 -1.21 -10.54
N PRO A 133 10.39 -1.89 -11.60
CA PRO A 133 11.44 -2.89 -11.48
C PRO A 133 12.76 -2.32 -10.91
N ALA A 134 13.03 -1.04 -11.15
CA ALA A 134 14.20 -0.35 -10.58
C ALA A 134 14.09 -0.13 -9.05
N LYS A 135 12.86 0.02 -8.52
CA LYS A 135 12.62 0.18 -7.07
C LYS A 135 12.62 -1.16 -6.34
N THR A 136 12.10 -2.21 -6.97
CA THR A 136 11.97 -3.53 -6.34
C THR A 136 13.18 -4.43 -6.56
N GLY A 137 14.01 -4.18 -7.57
CA GLY A 137 15.15 -5.03 -7.89
C GLY A 137 14.67 -6.46 -8.18
N ASP A 138 15.22 -7.43 -7.46
CA ASP A 138 14.85 -8.85 -7.62
C ASP A 138 13.58 -9.25 -6.86
N PHE A 139 13.06 -8.37 -5.99
CA PHE A 139 11.84 -8.65 -5.24
C PHE A 139 10.65 -8.81 -6.20
N LEU A 140 10.06 -10.01 -6.20
CA LEU A 140 8.94 -10.44 -7.07
C LEU A 140 9.21 -10.27 -8.57
N ARG A 141 10.48 -10.20 -9.01
CA ARG A 141 10.81 -9.99 -10.43
C ARG A 141 10.21 -11.09 -11.31
N HIS A 142 10.39 -12.35 -10.92
CA HIS A 142 9.91 -13.48 -11.71
C HIS A 142 8.38 -13.51 -11.80
N GLU A 143 7.69 -13.28 -10.68
CA GLU A 143 6.23 -13.19 -10.63
C GLU A 143 5.72 -12.01 -11.44
N ALA A 144 6.39 -10.85 -11.36
CA ALA A 144 6.06 -9.65 -12.11
C ALA A 144 6.14 -9.88 -13.62
N GLU A 145 7.23 -10.47 -14.09
CA GLU A 145 7.44 -10.80 -15.51
C GLU A 145 6.45 -11.87 -16.01
N THR A 146 6.09 -12.82 -15.13
CA THR A 146 5.15 -13.90 -15.47
C THR A 146 3.70 -13.41 -15.51
N VAL A 147 3.28 -12.65 -14.51
CA VAL A 147 1.88 -12.23 -14.32
C VAL A 147 1.56 -10.96 -15.12
N PHE A 148 2.53 -10.06 -15.27
CA PHE A 148 2.37 -8.75 -15.91
C PHE A 148 3.52 -8.42 -16.87
N PRO A 149 3.71 -9.22 -17.94
CA PRO A 149 4.79 -8.99 -18.90
C PRO A 149 4.65 -7.62 -19.57
N GLY A 150 5.73 -6.82 -19.53
CA GLY A 150 5.81 -5.52 -20.20
C GLY A 150 4.94 -4.40 -19.59
N LEU A 151 4.41 -4.59 -18.38
CA LEU A 151 3.46 -3.67 -17.76
C LEU A 151 3.98 -2.24 -17.61
N ALA A 152 5.25 -2.05 -17.25
CA ALA A 152 5.88 -0.73 -17.12
C ALA A 152 5.81 0.12 -18.40
N ALA A 153 5.75 -0.50 -19.57
CA ALA A 153 5.68 0.21 -20.86
C ALA A 153 4.25 0.60 -21.26
N MET A 154 3.23 0.13 -20.52
CA MET A 154 1.82 0.39 -20.83
C MET A 154 1.36 1.74 -20.27
N SER A 155 0.28 2.28 -20.83
CA SER A 155 -0.41 3.44 -20.26
C SER A 155 -0.96 3.10 -18.87
N ARG A 156 -1.13 4.09 -17.99
CA ARG A 156 -1.64 3.85 -16.63
C ARG A 156 -3.01 3.16 -16.62
N LYS A 157 -3.89 3.59 -17.52
CA LYS A 157 -5.21 2.97 -17.72
C LYS A 157 -5.10 1.47 -18.04
N ASP A 158 -4.14 1.11 -18.89
CA ASP A 158 -3.89 -0.28 -19.28
C ASP A 158 -3.21 -1.08 -18.17
N GLN A 159 -2.33 -0.43 -17.37
CA GLN A 159 -1.76 -1.04 -16.17
C GLN A 159 -2.85 -1.45 -15.18
N TYR A 160 -3.83 -0.58 -14.94
CA TYR A 160 -4.99 -0.89 -14.09
C TYR A 160 -5.93 -1.91 -14.75
N ALA A 161 -6.15 -1.84 -16.06
CA ALA A 161 -6.93 -2.85 -16.77
C ALA A 161 -6.32 -4.26 -16.64
N ALA A 162 -5.00 -4.37 -16.77
CA ALA A 162 -4.27 -5.62 -16.59
C ALA A 162 -4.45 -6.20 -15.19
N ALA A 163 -4.35 -5.36 -14.14
CA ALA A 163 -4.60 -5.78 -12.76
C ALA A 163 -6.03 -6.31 -12.55
N ARG A 164 -7.03 -5.61 -13.09
CA ARG A 164 -8.45 -5.97 -12.98
C ARG A 164 -8.82 -7.26 -13.71
N ALA A 165 -8.13 -7.55 -14.81
CA ALA A 165 -8.34 -8.77 -15.58
C ALA A 165 -7.85 -10.04 -14.86
N ARG A 166 -7.08 -9.91 -13.79
CA ARG A 166 -6.58 -11.06 -13.03
C ARG A 166 -7.65 -11.58 -12.05
N PRO A 167 -7.85 -12.91 -11.99
CA PRO A 167 -8.83 -13.50 -11.10
C PRO A 167 -8.47 -13.17 -9.63
N GLN A 168 -9.39 -12.52 -8.92
CA GLN A 168 -9.21 -12.19 -7.51
C GLN A 168 -9.45 -13.39 -6.57
N ASN A 169 -9.80 -14.56 -7.14
CA ASN A 169 -10.06 -15.78 -6.40
C ASN A 169 -8.81 -16.64 -6.29
N GLY A 170 -8.14 -16.55 -5.14
CA GLY A 170 -7.41 -17.69 -4.58
C GLY A 170 -8.42 -18.75 -4.13
N ALA A 171 -9.03 -19.48 -5.08
CA ALA A 171 -9.69 -20.72 -4.73
C ALA A 171 -8.59 -21.66 -4.24
N SER A 172 -8.54 -21.83 -2.92
CA SER A 172 -7.75 -22.83 -2.23
C SER A 172 -8.02 -24.19 -2.88
N ARG A 173 -7.15 -24.60 -3.81
CA ARG A 173 -6.97 -26.02 -4.10
C ARG A 173 -6.09 -26.57 -2.98
N ARG A 174 -6.74 -26.94 -1.88
CA ARG A 174 -6.29 -28.00 -0.97
C ARG A 174 -7.43 -28.98 -0.84
#